data_AF-A0A0U2TZU8-F1
#
_entry.id   AF-A0A0U2TZU8-F1
#
_cell.length_a   1.000
_cell.length_b   1.000
_cell.length_c   1.000
_cell.angle_alpha   90.00
_cell.angle_beta   90.00
_cell.angle_gamma   90.00
#
_symmetry.space_group_name_H-M   'P 1'
#
loop_
_entity.id
_entity.type
_entity.pdbx_description
1 polymer ?
#
loop_
_entity_poly.entity_id
_entity_poly.type
_entity_poly.pdbx_seq_one_letter_code
_entity_poly.pdbx_strand_id
1 'polypeptide(L)'
;MSISMFFVSPQTPEEKKFNLPVCTEDVFKRVVLPAAERVGAQYVQLFETGIEILADDTSAISEELRCVANQIEADASDATLYILPRLKNLQWELERIFNYCPEAVLYIG
;
A
#
# COMPACT_ATOMS: atom_id res chain seq x y z
N MET A 1 15.48 3.04 -1.21
CA MET A 1 14.55 3.17 -2.34
C MET A 1 13.20 3.64 -1.80
N SER A 2 12.09 3.58 -2.55
CA SER A 2 10.76 3.99 -2.06
C SER A 2 9.71 2.96 -2.43
N ILE A 3 8.84 2.62 -1.48
CA ILE A 3 7.67 1.78 -1.71
C ILE A 3 6.63 2.59 -2.47
N SER A 4 6.25 2.13 -3.65
CA SER A 4 5.31 2.81 -4.56
C SER A 4 4.39 1.83 -5.26
N MET A 5 3.20 2.28 -5.64
CA MET A 5 2.26 1.49 -6.43
C MET A 5 2.19 1.99 -7.88
N PHE A 6 2.24 1.06 -8.84
CA PHE A 6 2.11 1.37 -10.27
C PHE A 6 1.50 0.20 -11.05
N PHE A 7 1.03 0.47 -12.28
CA PHE A 7 0.51 -0.57 -13.18
C PHE A 7 1.66 -1.38 -13.80
N VAL A 8 1.58 -2.70 -13.75
CA VAL A 8 2.57 -3.61 -14.38
C VAL A 8 2.45 -3.56 -15.90
N SER A 9 1.22 -3.54 -16.43
CA SER A 9 0.93 -3.51 -17.86
C SER A 9 -0.04 -2.38 -18.23
N PRO A 10 0.39 -1.11 -18.15
CA PRO A 10 -0.48 0.04 -18.38
C PRO A 10 -0.92 0.14 -19.85
N GLN A 11 -2.22 0.24 -20.08
CA GLN A 11 -2.86 0.33 -21.39
C GLN A 11 -3.08 1.79 -21.82
N THR A 12 -3.42 2.67 -20.87
CA THR A 12 -3.74 4.08 -21.15
C THR A 12 -2.55 5.03 -20.88
N PRO A 13 -2.49 6.20 -21.55
CA PRO A 13 -1.49 7.22 -21.23
C PRO A 13 -1.49 7.68 -19.77
N GLU A 14 -2.66 7.65 -19.13
CA GLU A 14 -2.86 7.95 -17.72
C GLU A 14 -2.23 6.88 -16.83
N GLU A 15 -2.51 5.59 -17.08
CA GLU A 15 -1.90 4.46 -16.36
C GLU A 15 -0.37 4.44 -16.51
N LYS A 16 0.15 4.78 -17.71
CA LYS A 16 1.61 4.86 -17.95
C LYS A 16 2.31 5.91 -17.12
N LYS A 17 1.58 6.94 -16.69
CA LYS A 17 2.09 8.03 -15.83
C LYS A 17 1.72 7.82 -14.36
N PHE A 18 0.88 6.83 -14.06
CA PHE A 18 0.45 6.57 -12.70
C PHE A 18 1.61 6.00 -11.89
N ASN A 19 1.93 6.71 -10.82
CA ASN A 19 2.85 6.27 -9.79
C ASN A 19 2.36 6.86 -8.47
N LEU A 20 2.05 5.98 -7.52
CA LEU A 20 1.62 6.37 -6.20
C LEU A 20 2.73 6.10 -5.18
N PRO A 21 3.52 7.12 -4.78
CA PRO A 21 4.55 6.95 -3.77
C PRO A 21 3.92 6.80 -2.39
N VAL A 22 4.19 5.67 -1.73
CA VAL A 22 3.70 5.38 -0.37
C VAL A 22 4.68 5.96 0.63
N CYS A 23 5.92 5.47 0.67
CA CYS A 23 6.94 5.99 1.58
C CYS A 23 8.35 5.62 1.13
N THR A 24 9.36 6.17 1.82
CA THR A 24 10.72 5.66 1.66
C THR A 24 10.82 4.28 2.30
N GLU A 25 11.75 3.48 1.80
CA GLU A 25 12.04 2.16 2.35
C GLU A 25 12.45 2.21 3.84
N ASP A 26 13.18 3.26 4.26
CA ASP A 26 13.52 3.48 5.68
C ASP A 26 12.27 3.66 6.55
N VAL A 27 11.31 4.45 6.07
CA VAL A 27 10.05 4.70 6.79
C VAL A 27 9.21 3.44 6.82
N PHE A 28 9.18 2.68 5.73
CA PHE A 28 8.51 1.39 5.67
C PHE A 28 9.06 0.46 6.76
N LYS A 29 10.37 0.24 6.79
CA LYS A 29 11.06 -0.63 7.75
C LYS A 29 10.91 -0.18 9.20
N ARG A 30 10.90 1.12 9.45
CA ARG A 30 10.87 1.67 10.82
C ARG A 30 9.47 1.85 11.40
N VAL A 31 8.45 1.98 10.54
CA VAL A 31 7.09 2.35 10.97
C VAL A 31 6.05 1.35 10.49
N VAL A 32 6.01 1.07 9.18
CA VAL A 32 4.93 0.27 8.58
C VAL A 32 5.14 -1.22 8.86
N LEU A 33 6.34 -1.74 8.63
CA LEU A 33 6.66 -3.16 8.81
C LEU A 33 6.45 -3.61 10.27
N PRO A 34 6.93 -2.90 11.32
CA PRO A 34 6.69 -3.32 12.70
C PRO A 34 5.22 -3.27 13.12
N ALA A 35 4.41 -2.41 12.49
CA ALA A 35 2.97 -2.39 12.72
C ALA A 35 2.28 -3.56 12.00
N ALA A 36 2.69 -3.87 10.76
CA ALA A 36 2.22 -5.02 9.99
C ALA A 36 2.50 -6.35 10.69
N GLU A 37 3.71 -6.52 11.24
CA GLU A 37 4.07 -7.71 12.02
C GLU A 37 3.18 -7.88 13.25
N ARG A 38 2.90 -6.79 13.98
CA ARG A 38 2.09 -6.82 15.20
C ARG A 38 0.62 -7.20 14.95
N VAL A 39 0.05 -6.74 13.84
CA VAL A 39 -1.32 -7.09 13.46
C VAL A 39 -1.41 -8.38 12.64
N GLY A 40 -0.27 -9.02 12.32
CA GLY A 40 -0.22 -10.22 11.50
C GLY A 40 -0.59 -10.01 10.03
N ALA A 41 -0.44 -8.78 9.51
CA ALA A 41 -0.72 -8.46 8.11
C ALA A 41 0.31 -9.13 7.20
N GLN A 42 -0.11 -10.01 6.30
CA GLN A 42 0.77 -10.81 5.45
C GLN A 42 1.13 -10.09 4.15
N TYR A 43 0.14 -9.51 3.46
CA TYR A 43 0.39 -8.78 2.21
C TYR A 43 1.20 -7.52 2.43
N VAL A 44 0.87 -6.73 3.47
CA VAL A 44 1.60 -5.47 3.73
C VAL A 44 3.09 -5.75 3.94
N GLN A 45 3.47 -6.85 4.61
CA GLN A 45 4.87 -7.23 4.78
C GLN A 45 5.60 -7.46 3.44
N LEU A 46 4.91 -7.98 2.43
CA LEU A 46 5.48 -8.27 1.11
C LEU A 46 5.78 -7.00 0.29
N PHE A 47 5.25 -5.84 0.70
CA PHE A 47 5.56 -4.58 0.02
C PHE A 47 7.04 -4.21 0.13
N GLU A 48 7.79 -4.71 1.12
CA GLU A 48 9.24 -4.46 1.19
C GLU A 48 9.98 -5.09 0.02
N THR A 49 9.56 -6.29 -0.40
CA THR A 49 10.21 -7.07 -1.46
C THR A 49 9.57 -6.87 -2.83
N GLY A 50 8.39 -6.26 -2.88
CA GLY A 50 7.60 -6.15 -4.09
C GLY A 50 6.60 -7.29 -4.24
N ILE A 51 5.37 -6.97 -4.60
CA ILE A 51 4.32 -7.95 -4.93
C ILE A 51 3.40 -7.42 -6.01
N GLU A 52 2.96 -8.32 -6.90
CA GLU A 52 1.86 -8.08 -7.83
C GLU A 52 0.52 -8.31 -7.12
N ILE A 53 -0.38 -7.35 -7.29
CA ILE A 53 -1.71 -7.33 -6.70
C ILE A 53 -2.74 -7.52 -7.82
N LEU A 54 -3.65 -8.46 -7.60
CA LEU A 54 -4.81 -8.72 -8.44
C LEU A 54 -6.09 -8.25 -7.73
N ALA A 55 -7.19 -8.16 -8.47
CA ALA A 55 -8.47 -7.74 -7.91
C ALA A 55 -8.92 -8.59 -6.71
N ASP A 56 -8.68 -9.90 -6.76
CA ASP A 56 -9.06 -10.84 -5.70
C ASP A 56 -8.34 -10.57 -4.36
N ASP A 57 -7.15 -9.95 -4.41
CA ASP A 57 -6.37 -9.63 -3.22
C ASP A 57 -6.84 -8.32 -2.55
N THR A 58 -7.56 -7.47 -3.29
CA THR A 58 -7.93 -6.10 -2.88
C THR A 58 -8.61 -6.07 -1.51
N SER A 59 -9.59 -6.94 -1.28
CA SER A 59 -10.33 -6.93 -0.01
C SER A 59 -9.43 -7.31 1.18
N ALA A 60 -8.49 -8.25 0.99
CA ALA A 60 -7.58 -8.66 2.05
C ALA A 60 -6.57 -7.55 2.33
N ILE A 61 -5.99 -6.96 1.29
CA ILE A 61 -5.01 -5.88 1.40
C ILE A 61 -5.62 -4.63 2.01
N SER A 62 -6.82 -4.22 1.59
CA SER A 62 -7.53 -3.08 2.18
C SER A 62 -7.74 -3.25 3.68
N GLU A 63 -8.13 -4.46 4.11
CA GLU A 63 -8.33 -4.77 5.52
C GLU A 63 -7.01 -4.76 6.30
N GLU A 64 -5.93 -5.33 5.74
CA GLU A 64 -4.61 -5.26 6.34
C GLU A 64 -4.11 -3.82 6.46
N LEU A 65 -4.22 -3.01 5.41
CA LEU A 65 -3.84 -1.60 5.40
C LEU A 65 -4.58 -0.81 6.49
N ARG A 66 -5.88 -1.08 6.67
CA ARG A 66 -6.68 -0.48 7.73
C ARG A 66 -6.17 -0.86 9.12
N CYS A 67 -5.91 -2.15 9.35
CA CYS A 67 -5.38 -2.65 10.62
C CYS A 67 -3.99 -2.07 10.93
N VAL A 68 -3.11 -2.00 9.93
CA VAL A 68 -1.78 -1.40 10.05
C VAL A 68 -1.88 0.09 10.35
N ALA A 69 -2.73 0.83 9.64
CA ALA A 69 -2.92 2.25 9.89
C ALA A 69 -3.42 2.52 11.33
N ASN A 70 -4.38 1.73 11.82
CA ASN A 70 -4.88 1.84 13.18
C ASN A 70 -3.79 1.52 14.22
N GLN A 71 -2.96 0.50 13.96
CA GLN A 71 -1.85 0.15 14.85
C GLN A 71 -0.79 1.27 14.90
N ILE A 72 -0.46 1.87 13.75
CA ILE A 72 0.45 3.02 13.70
C ILE A 72 -0.14 4.18 14.48
N GLU A 73 -1.42 4.50 14.29
CA GLU A 73 -2.10 5.60 15.01
C GLU A 73 -2.08 5.41 16.53
N ALA A 74 -2.26 4.16 17.01
CA ALA A 74 -2.20 3.84 18.44
C ALA A 74 -0.80 3.99 19.05
N ASP A 75 0.25 3.69 18.27
CA ASP A 75 1.66 3.75 18.71
C ASP A 75 2.35 5.09 18.41
N ALA A 76 1.69 5.98 17.67
CA ALA A 76 2.36 7.06 16.96
C ALA A 76 2.93 8.15 17.87
N SER A 77 4.05 8.70 17.42
CA SER A 77 4.51 10.05 17.75
C SER A 77 4.17 10.99 16.59
N ASP A 78 4.18 12.31 16.80
CA ASP A 78 3.89 13.30 15.73
C ASP A 78 4.72 13.08 14.46
N ALA A 79 5.94 12.56 14.60
CA ALA A 79 6.86 12.28 13.49
C ALA A 79 6.41 11.13 12.58
N THR A 80 5.53 10.23 13.04
CA THR A 80 5.06 9.07 12.27
C THR A 80 3.65 9.24 11.72
N LEU A 81 2.87 10.21 12.22
CA LEU A 81 1.48 10.42 11.79
C LEU A 81 1.33 10.79 10.30
N TYR A 82 2.36 11.34 9.66
CA TYR A 82 2.30 11.69 8.24
C TYR A 82 2.14 10.47 7.31
N ILE A 83 2.43 9.25 7.78
CA ILE A 83 2.28 8.02 6.98
C ILE A 83 0.82 7.58 6.85
N LEU A 84 -0.01 7.89 7.86
CA LEU A 84 -1.42 7.49 7.91
C LEU A 84 -2.22 7.96 6.67
N PRO A 85 -2.18 9.24 6.26
CA PRO A 85 -2.89 9.66 5.05
C PRO A 85 -2.37 8.96 3.79
N ARG A 86 -1.10 8.54 3.76
CA ARG A 86 -0.54 7.82 2.61
C ARG A 86 -1.02 6.37 2.53
N LEU A 87 -1.10 5.66 3.67
CA LEU A 87 -1.68 4.32 3.72
C LEU A 87 -3.18 4.34 3.38
N LYS A 88 -3.91 5.33 3.89
CA LYS A 88 -5.32 5.54 3.54
C LYS A 88 -5.50 5.84 2.05
N ASN A 89 -4.61 6.63 1.46
CA ASN A 89 -4.64 6.90 0.02
C ASN A 89 -4.30 5.66 -0.82
N LEU A 90 -3.33 4.85 -0.38
CA LEU A 90 -3.02 3.57 -1.03
C LEU A 90 -4.23 2.64 -1.03
N GLN A 91 -4.89 2.49 0.13
CA GLN A 91 -6.12 1.71 0.24
C GLN A 91 -7.21 2.22 -0.71
N TRP A 92 -7.46 3.52 -0.70
CA TRP A 92 -8.48 4.14 -1.56
C TRP A 92 -8.17 3.95 -3.05
N GLU A 93 -6.92 4.15 -3.47
CA GLU A 93 -6.52 3.97 -4.86
C GLU A 93 -6.61 2.51 -5.31
N LEU A 94 -6.25 1.54 -4.44
CA LEU A 94 -6.43 0.12 -4.71
C LEU A 94 -7.91 -0.20 -5.00
N GLU A 95 -8.80 0.16 -4.07
CA GLU A 95 -10.23 -0.06 -4.21
C GLU A 95 -10.79 0.65 -5.45
N ARG A 96 -10.39 1.91 -5.66
CA ARG A 96 -10.81 2.70 -6.82
C ARG A 96 -10.41 2.00 -8.11
N ILE A 97 -9.14 1.65 -8.27
CA ILE A 97 -8.61 1.06 -9.51
C ILE A 97 -9.33 -0.25 -9.82
N PHE A 98 -9.43 -1.18 -8.87
CA PHE A 98 -10.05 -2.47 -9.12
C PHE A 98 -11.58 -2.42 -9.29
N ASN A 99 -12.25 -1.40 -8.75
CA ASN A 99 -13.65 -1.14 -9.05
C ASN A 99 -13.88 -0.69 -10.51
N TYR A 100 -12.90 0.01 -11.12
CA TYR A 100 -13.00 0.49 -12.49
C TYR A 100 -12.34 -0.42 -13.53
N CYS A 101 -11.29 -1.14 -13.15
CA CYS A 101 -10.48 -2.02 -13.99
C CYS A 101 -10.12 -3.29 -13.20
N PRO A 102 -11.06 -4.26 -13.07
CA PRO A 102 -10.83 -5.50 -12.33
C PRO A 102 -9.68 -6.35 -12.90
N GLU A 103 -9.37 -6.22 -14.18
CA GLU A 103 -8.28 -6.90 -14.87
C GLU A 103 -6.90 -6.24 -14.70
N ALA A 104 -6.82 -5.12 -13.97
CA ALA A 104 -5.55 -4.46 -13.70
C ALA A 104 -4.58 -5.40 -12.95
N VAL A 105 -3.29 -5.21 -13.21
CA VAL A 105 -2.23 -5.80 -12.38
C VAL A 105 -1.41 -4.64 -11.84
N LEU A 106 -1.43 -4.48 -10.53
CA LEU A 106 -0.69 -3.44 -9.82
C LEU A 106 0.54 -4.07 -9.18
N TYR A 107 1.63 -3.33 -9.11
CA TYR A 107 2.80 -3.72 -8.33
C TYR A 107 2.96 -2.75 -7.17
N ILE A 108 3.27 -3.26 -5.98
CA ILE A 108 3.63 -2.45 -4.81
C ILE A 108 5.00 -2.91 -4.32
N GLY A 109 5.98 -2.01 -4.33
CA GLY A 109 7.35 -2.23 -3.82
C GLY A 109 8.25 -1.02 -3.98
#